data_AF-A0A7U6KDL5-F1
#
_entry.id   AF-A0A7U6KDL5-F1
#
_cell.length_a   1.000
_cell.length_b   1.000
_cell.length_c   1.000
_cell.angle_alpha   90.00
_cell.angle_beta   90.00
_cell.angle_gamma   90.00
#
_symmetry.space_group_name_H-M   'P 1'
#
loop_
_entity.id
_entity.type
_entity.pdbx_description
1 polymer ?
#
loop_
_entity_poly.entity_id
_entity_poly.type
_entity_poly.pdbx_seq_one_letter_code
_entity_poly.pdbx_strand_id
1 'polypeptide(L)'
;MDNVRIGYVSSIDYKSGTVQILYKDRDNSVTDDIPVLTMNGEYSMPAINDMVLVLHLSNGGEMGVVMGTFWNDSNKPSESGKEIYRKDFSKDGAAFMKYDKDKKTLYLHADKIILENDSKKVNAL
;
A
#
# COMPACT_ATOMS: atom_id res chain seq x y z
N MET A 1 17.19 8.65 -18.38
CA MET A 1 16.51 8.51 -17.08
C MET A 1 16.01 7.08 -16.99
N ASP A 2 16.20 6.40 -15.86
CA ASP A 2 15.60 5.07 -15.68
C ASP A 2 14.11 5.25 -15.40
N ASN A 3 13.28 4.56 -16.19
CA ASN A 3 11.82 4.64 -16.11
C ASN A 3 11.26 3.91 -14.87
N VAL A 4 12.09 3.16 -14.14
CA VAL A 4 11.71 2.38 -12.96
C VAL A 4 12.75 2.59 -11.88
N ARG A 5 12.32 2.98 -10.67
CA ARG A 5 13.21 3.31 -9.55
C ARG A 5 12.67 2.82 -8.22
N ILE A 6 13.57 2.61 -7.26
CA ILE A 6 13.25 2.37 -5.86
C ILE A 6 13.68 3.60 -5.06
N GLY A 7 12.81 4.10 -4.20
CA GLY A 7 13.11 5.23 -3.31
C GLY A 7 12.41 5.09 -1.97
N TYR A 8 12.57 6.11 -1.12
CA TYR A 8 11.99 6.14 0.22
C TYR A 8 11.01 7.30 0.33
N VAL A 9 9.84 7.07 0.92
CA VAL A 9 8.86 8.15 1.15
C VAL A 9 9.44 9.18 2.11
N SER A 10 9.54 10.45 1.68
CA SER A 10 10.04 11.55 2.51
C SER A 10 8.93 12.44 3.06
N SER A 11 7.81 12.56 2.35
CA SER A 11 6.62 13.31 2.79
C SER A 11 5.35 12.73 2.16
N ILE A 12 4.19 13.04 2.75
CA ILE A 12 2.88 12.55 2.30
C ILE A 12 1.88 13.70 2.32
N ASP A 13 1.17 13.91 1.21
CA ASP A 13 -0.05 14.72 1.17
C ASP A 13 -1.28 13.80 1.02
N TYR A 14 -1.90 13.51 2.16
CA TYR A 14 -3.11 12.68 2.23
C TYR A 14 -4.30 13.30 1.50
N LYS A 15 -4.36 14.62 1.34
CA LYS A 15 -5.49 15.30 0.71
C LYS A 15 -5.46 15.13 -0.81
N SER A 16 -4.28 15.18 -1.42
CA SER A 16 -4.10 15.01 -2.86
C SER A 16 -3.75 13.58 -3.27
N GLY A 17 -3.41 12.70 -2.31
CA GLY A 17 -3.02 11.31 -2.60
C GLY A 17 -1.63 11.21 -3.22
N THR A 18 -0.74 12.14 -2.86
CA THR A 18 0.63 12.23 -3.38
C THR A 18 1.68 12.03 -2.28
N VAL A 19 2.90 11.73 -2.70
CA VAL A 19 4.08 11.61 -1.84
C VAL A 19 5.31 12.20 -2.52
N GLN A 20 6.29 12.60 -1.73
CA GLN A 20 7.64 12.89 -2.23
C GLN A 20 8.56 11.72 -1.93
N ILE A 21 9.49 11.45 -2.85
CA ILE A 21 10.40 10.31 -2.79
C ILE A 21 11.84 10.79 -2.70
N LEU A 22 12.55 10.31 -1.68
CA LEU A 22 13.99 10.46 -1.53
C LEU A 22 14.73 9.36 -2.31
N TYR A 23 15.58 9.78 -3.25
CA TYR A 23 16.51 8.92 -3.98
C TYR A 23 17.93 9.06 -3.42
N LYS A 24 18.33 8.10 -2.58
CA LYS A 24 19.69 8.06 -1.98
C LYS A 24 20.78 7.83 -3.04
N ASP A 25 20.45 7.21 -4.16
CA ASP A 25 21.34 6.97 -5.30
C ASP A 25 21.55 8.22 -6.19
N ARG A 26 20.86 9.33 -5.90
CA ARG A 26 20.94 10.60 -6.65
C ARG A 26 21.19 11.78 -5.73
N ASP A 27 22.32 11.76 -5.03
CA ASP A 27 22.73 12.86 -4.14
C ASP A 27 21.66 13.26 -3.11
N ASN A 28 20.86 12.29 -2.67
CA ASN A 28 19.70 12.52 -1.79
C ASN A 28 18.67 13.50 -2.36
N SER A 29 18.47 13.50 -3.69
CA SER A 29 17.42 14.28 -4.34
C SER A 29 16.03 13.85 -3.85
N VAL A 30 15.15 14.83 -3.66
CA VAL A 30 13.73 14.61 -3.35
C VAL A 30 12.92 15.03 -4.57
N THR A 31 11.92 14.22 -4.93
CA THR A 31 11.00 14.54 -6.04
C THR A 31 10.02 15.64 -5.67
N ASP A 32 9.41 16.24 -6.69
CA ASP A 32 8.09 16.85 -6.56
C ASP A 32 7.03 15.82 -6.11
N ASP A 33 5.80 16.28 -5.87
CA ASP A 33 4.69 15.43 -5.45
C ASP A 33 4.29 14.42 -6.54
N ILE A 34 4.34 13.13 -6.22
CA ILE A 34 4.02 12.02 -7.12
C ILE A 34 2.76 11.31 -6.63
N PRO A 35 1.74 11.07 -7.48
CA PRO A 35 0.55 10.33 -7.09
C PRO A 35 0.84 8.88 -6.74
N VAL A 36 0.13 8.36 -5.74
CA VAL A 36 0.14 6.94 -5.37
C VAL A 36 -0.90 6.17 -6.18
N LEU A 37 -0.52 5.00 -6.69
CA LEU A 37 -1.41 4.08 -7.38
C LEU A 37 -2.57 3.66 -6.45
N THR A 38 -3.80 3.90 -6.87
CA THR A 38 -4.99 3.66 -6.05
C THR A 38 -5.55 2.24 -6.16
N MET A 39 -4.93 1.35 -6.94
CA MET A 39 -5.51 0.04 -7.28
C MET A 39 -7.00 0.12 -7.69
N ASN A 40 -7.36 1.12 -8.50
CA ASN A 40 -8.75 1.40 -8.96
C ASN A 40 -9.75 1.77 -7.84
N GLY A 41 -9.31 2.42 -6.77
CA GLY A 41 -10.18 3.01 -5.74
C GLY A 41 -9.89 2.57 -4.30
N GLU A 42 -8.85 1.78 -4.09
CA GLU A 42 -8.31 1.49 -2.77
C GLU A 42 -7.47 2.67 -2.26
N TYR A 43 -7.76 3.10 -1.04
CA TYR A 43 -6.96 4.11 -0.35
C TYR A 43 -6.07 3.43 0.69
N SER A 44 -4.78 3.33 0.37
CA SER A 44 -3.74 2.81 1.26
C SER A 44 -2.43 3.53 0.98
N MET A 45 -2.18 4.60 1.72
CA MET A 45 -0.96 5.39 1.55
C MET A 45 0.22 4.69 2.25
N PRO A 46 1.44 4.75 1.67
CA PRO A 46 2.64 4.33 2.38
C PRO A 46 2.92 5.26 3.58
N ALA A 47 3.87 4.88 4.44
CA ALA A 47 4.36 5.75 5.52
C ALA A 47 5.72 6.35 5.17
N ILE A 48 6.09 7.40 5.90
CA ILE A 48 7.43 7.98 5.86
C ILE A 48 8.48 6.88 6.06
N ASN A 49 9.56 6.95 5.28
CA ASN A 49 10.65 5.98 5.19
C ASN A 49 10.31 4.62 4.59
N ASP A 50 9.07 4.35 4.17
CA ASP A 50 8.78 3.13 3.41
C ASP A 50 9.55 3.12 2.10
N MET A 51 10.08 1.95 1.75
CA MET A 51 10.68 1.70 0.45
C MET A 51 9.58 1.41 -0.57
N VAL A 52 9.56 2.17 -1.67
CA VAL A 52 8.52 2.09 -2.70
C VAL A 52 9.10 1.98 -4.11
N LEU A 53 8.34 1.34 -4.99
CA LEU A 53 8.61 1.29 -6.42
C LEU A 53 7.95 2.49 -7.10
N VAL A 54 8.73 3.20 -7.94
CA VAL A 54 8.28 4.38 -8.68
C VAL A 54 8.44 4.11 -10.17
N LEU A 55 7.35 4.27 -10.93
CA LEU A 55 7.36 4.24 -12.38
C LEU A 55 7.37 5.68 -12.90
N HIS A 56 8.44 6.07 -13.58
CA HIS A 56 8.59 7.38 -14.23
C HIS A 56 8.11 7.31 -15.67
N LEU A 57 7.35 8.32 -16.10
CA LEU A 57 6.83 8.40 -17.46
C LEU A 57 7.93 8.91 -18.41
N SER A 58 8.04 8.29 -19.58
CA SER A 58 9.11 8.55 -20.55
C SER A 58 8.97 9.88 -21.32
N ASN A 59 7.87 10.61 -21.13
CA ASN A 59 7.52 11.82 -21.88
C ASN A 59 8.04 13.13 -21.25
N GLY A 60 8.94 13.04 -20.26
CA GLY A 60 9.72 14.17 -19.79
C GLY A 60 9.06 14.94 -18.63
N GLY A 61 9.88 15.18 -17.60
CA GLY A 61 9.58 16.08 -16.48
C GLY A 61 8.84 15.40 -15.34
N GLU A 62 9.58 14.71 -14.47
CA GLU A 62 9.27 14.39 -13.05
C GLU A 62 7.95 13.67 -12.72
N MET A 63 7.09 13.42 -13.71
CA MET A 63 5.83 12.73 -13.53
C MET A 63 6.06 11.23 -13.46
N GLY A 64 5.57 10.64 -12.38
CA GLY A 64 5.56 9.21 -12.17
C GLY A 64 4.31 8.77 -11.42
N VAL A 65 4.26 7.48 -11.13
CA VAL A 65 3.27 6.90 -10.22
C VAL A 65 4.01 6.03 -9.22
N VAL A 66 3.73 6.23 -7.94
CA VAL A 66 4.22 5.35 -6.88
C VAL A 66 3.36 4.10 -6.86
N MET A 67 3.94 2.96 -7.18
CA MET A 67 3.24 1.68 -7.27
C MET A 67 2.95 1.06 -5.90
N GLY A 68 3.54 1.62 -4.84
CA GLY A 68 3.39 1.17 -3.46
C GLY A 68 4.64 0.49 -2.92
N THR A 69 4.50 -0.07 -1.72
CA THR A 69 5.53 -0.87 -1.06
C THR A 69 5.61 -2.27 -1.66
N PHE A 70 6.72 -2.95 -1.42
CA PHE A 70 6.95 -4.31 -1.87
C PHE A 70 7.72 -5.09 -0.79
N TRP A 71 7.67 -6.42 -0.87
CA TRP A 71 8.34 -7.27 0.11
C TRP A 71 9.86 -7.14 0.01
N ASN A 72 10.51 -6.95 1.15
CA ASN A 72 11.96 -6.86 1.30
C ASN A 72 12.36 -7.26 2.74
N ASP A 73 13.64 -7.12 3.09
CA ASP A 73 14.15 -7.53 4.40
C ASP A 73 13.50 -6.78 5.59
N SER A 74 13.08 -5.54 5.36
CA SER A 74 12.43 -4.68 6.38
C SER A 74 10.90 -4.74 6.31
N ASN A 75 10.33 -4.91 5.12
CA ASN A 75 8.90 -5.04 4.89
C ASN A 75 8.57 -6.50 4.56
N LYS A 76 8.20 -7.28 5.57
CA LYS A 76 7.86 -8.71 5.43
C LYS A 76 6.35 -8.92 5.51
N PRO A 77 5.81 -9.95 4.85
CA PRO A 77 4.41 -10.31 5.04
C PRO A 77 4.15 -10.73 6.50
N SER A 78 3.04 -10.26 7.08
CA SER A 78 2.60 -10.63 8.44
C SER A 78 2.35 -12.15 8.58
N GLU A 79 1.92 -12.79 7.49
CA GLU A 79 1.70 -14.23 7.39
C GLU A 79 1.97 -14.65 5.93
N SER A 80 2.69 -15.75 5.72
CA SER A 80 3.02 -16.26 4.38
C SER A 80 2.82 -17.77 4.28
N GLY A 81 2.31 -18.26 3.15
CA GLY A 81 2.09 -19.68 2.91
C GLY A 81 1.50 -19.93 1.52
N LYS A 82 1.63 -21.16 1.01
CA LYS A 82 1.18 -21.53 -0.35
C LYS A 82 -0.34 -21.43 -0.53
N GLU A 83 -1.10 -21.73 0.53
CA GLU A 83 -2.55 -21.87 0.48
C GLU A 83 -3.28 -20.74 1.23
N ILE A 84 -2.63 -19.58 1.38
CA ILE A 84 -3.23 -18.40 2.01
C ILE A 84 -3.32 -17.24 1.02
N TYR A 85 -4.44 -16.53 1.07
CA TYR A 85 -4.55 -15.15 0.59
C TYR A 85 -4.77 -14.26 1.79
N ARG A 86 -3.98 -13.20 1.94
CA ARG A 86 -4.11 -12.24 3.04
C ARG A 86 -3.98 -10.82 2.53
N LYS A 87 -4.90 -9.96 2.98
CA LYS A 87 -4.86 -8.52 2.80
C LYS A 87 -4.92 -7.87 4.17
N ASP A 88 -3.80 -7.29 4.59
CA ASP A 88 -3.71 -6.52 5.82
C ASP A 88 -4.29 -5.12 5.61
N PHE A 89 -5.12 -4.68 6.57
CA PHE A 89 -5.68 -3.33 6.65
C PHE A 89 -4.88 -2.44 7.62
N SER A 90 -3.92 -3.02 8.35
CA SER A 90 -2.97 -2.31 9.21
C SER A 90 -1.57 -2.88 9.03
N LYS A 91 -0.54 -2.03 9.19
CA LYS A 91 0.86 -2.43 8.98
C LYS A 91 1.37 -3.46 9.98
N ASP A 92 0.83 -3.45 11.20
CA ASP A 92 1.15 -4.38 12.28
C ASP A 92 0.40 -5.71 12.17
N GLY A 93 -0.49 -5.85 11.17
CA GLY A 93 -1.30 -7.05 10.96
C GLY A 93 -2.44 -7.24 11.95
N ALA A 94 -2.75 -6.23 12.78
CA ALA A 94 -3.86 -6.25 13.73
C ALA A 94 -5.25 -6.31 13.05
N ALA A 95 -5.39 -5.77 11.84
CA ALA A 95 -6.61 -5.86 11.05
C ALA A 95 -6.33 -6.48 9.68
N PHE A 96 -7.13 -7.48 9.28
CA PHE A 96 -6.93 -8.18 8.01
C PHE A 96 -8.17 -8.91 7.50
N MET A 97 -8.16 -9.18 6.19
CA MET A 97 -8.96 -10.22 5.56
C MET A 97 -8.03 -11.36 5.12
N LYS A 98 -8.38 -12.60 5.46
CA LYS A 98 -7.59 -13.79 5.09
C LYS A 98 -8.46 -14.93 4.63
N TYR A 99 -8.10 -15.57 3.52
CA TYR A 99 -8.66 -16.85 3.11
C TYR A 99 -7.61 -17.96 3.26
N ASP A 100 -7.93 -18.97 4.07
CA ASP A 100 -7.16 -20.21 4.23
C ASP A 100 -7.83 -21.29 3.38
N LYS A 101 -7.14 -21.71 2.31
CA LYS A 101 -7.70 -22.61 1.29
C LYS A 101 -7.71 -24.08 1.74
N ASP A 102 -6.78 -24.49 2.60
CA ASP A 102 -6.76 -25.83 3.18
C ASP A 102 -7.95 -26.02 4.14
N LYS A 103 -8.20 -25.02 4.99
CA LYS A 103 -9.35 -25.00 5.90
C LYS A 103 -10.64 -24.55 5.22
N LYS A 104 -10.58 -24.07 3.98
CA LYS A 104 -11.69 -23.44 3.26
C LYS A 104 -12.41 -22.36 4.09
N THR A 105 -11.64 -21.56 4.84
CA THR A 105 -12.18 -20.62 5.82
C THR A 105 -11.78 -19.17 5.48
N LEU A 106 -12.75 -18.27 5.46
CA LEU A 106 -12.54 -16.82 5.37
C LEU A 106 -12.55 -16.21 6.77
N TYR A 107 -11.53 -15.40 7.07
CA TYR A 107 -11.38 -14.62 8.28
C TYR A 107 -11.49 -13.14 7.95
N LEU A 108 -12.38 -12.45 8.66
CA LEU A 108 -12.36 -11.00 8.81
C LEU A 108 -12.00 -10.72 10.27
N HIS A 109 -10.87 -10.05 10.50
CA HIS A 109 -10.32 -9.88 11.83
C HIS A 109 -9.95 -8.41 12.08
N ALA A 110 -10.41 -7.90 13.22
CA ALA A 110 -10.06 -6.62 13.83
C ALA A 110 -10.60 -6.62 15.27
N ASP A 111 -10.16 -5.69 16.11
CA ASP A 111 -10.68 -5.51 17.49
C ASP A 111 -12.20 -5.29 17.53
N LYS A 112 -12.74 -4.58 16.53
CA LYS A 112 -14.16 -4.32 16.35
C LYS A 112 -14.51 -4.38 14.87
N ILE A 113 -15.50 -5.20 14.52
CA ILE A 113 -16.03 -5.29 13.17
C ILE A 113 -17.43 -4.68 13.16
N ILE A 114 -17.63 -3.67 12.33
CA ILE A 114 -18.93 -3.08 12.04
C ILE A 114 -19.24 -3.42 10.59
N LEU A 115 -20.32 -4.17 10.38
CA LEU A 115 -20.95 -4.27 9.07
C LEU A 115 -22.09 -3.26 9.07
N GLU A 116 -22.33 -2.58 7.97
CA GLU A 116 -23.44 -1.65 7.86
C GLU A 116 -23.89 -1.54 6.40
N ASN A 117 -25.14 -1.16 6.23
CA ASN A 117 -25.70 -0.71 4.97
C ASN A 117 -26.23 0.72 5.15
N ASP A 118 -26.80 1.30 4.10
CA ASP A 118 -27.38 2.65 4.14
C ASP A 118 -28.44 2.84 5.24
N SER A 119 -29.05 1.73 5.71
CA SER A 119 -30.04 1.71 6.79
C SER A 119 -29.43 1.50 8.18
N LYS A 120 -28.11 1.37 8.31
CA LYS A 120 -27.37 0.99 9.54
C LYS A 120 -27.90 -0.29 10.21
N LYS A 121 -28.52 -1.18 9.44
CA LYS A 121 -29.05 -2.47 9.89
C LYS A 121 -28.35 -3.59 9.16
N VAL A 122 -27.62 -4.42 9.89
CA VAL A 122 -27.06 -5.65 9.33
C VAL A 122 -28.12 -6.74 9.48
N ASN A 123 -28.71 -7.15 8.35
CA ASN A 123 -29.37 -8.44 8.29
C ASN A 123 -28.27 -9.48 8.10
N ALA A 124 -27.70 -9.98 9.19
CA ALA A 124 -26.97 -11.23 9.12
C ALA A 124 -28.01 -12.32 8.83
N LEU A 125 -27.83 -13.04 7.71
CA LEU A 125 -28.66 -14.18 7.33
C LEU A 125 -28.54 -15.32 8.36
#